data_AF-A0A7X6PTL7-F1
#
_entry.id   AF-A0A7X6PTL7-F1
#
_cell.length_a   1.000
_cell.length_b   1.000
_cell.length_c   1.000
_cell.angle_alpha   90.00
_cell.angle_beta   90.00
_cell.angle_gamma   90.00
#
_symmetry.space_group_name_H-M   'P 1'
#
loop_
_entity.id
_entity.type
_entity.pdbx_description
1 polymer ?
#
loop_
_entity_poly.entity_id
_entity_poly.type
_entity_poly.pdbx_seq_one_letter_code
_entity_poly.pdbx_strand_id
1 'polypeptide(L)'
;YVVIDRPGIEGEIEGFIESLGMGFKMGGAEGLFINTAGCHVCFKRATLMDISSTKIRQYIKTGRSINFMVPERVKEYIMRKGLYK
;
A
#
# COMPACT_ATOMS: atom_id res chain seq x y z
N TYR A 1 -7.33 1.85 11.88
CA TYR A 1 -6.19 1.56 10.98
C TYR A 1 -6.62 0.59 9.90
N VAL A 2 -6.11 0.74 8.67
CA VAL A 2 -6.34 -0.22 7.59
C VAL A 2 -5.00 -0.85 7.22
N VAL A 3 -4.94 -2.17 7.22
CA VAL A 3 -3.79 -2.97 6.81
C VAL A 3 -4.10 -3.55 5.44
N ILE A 4 -3.22 -3.32 4.47
CA ILE A 4 -3.38 -3.80 3.11
C ILE A 4 -2.41 -4.95 2.88
N ASP A 5 -2.96 -6.01 2.32
CA ASP A 5 -2.22 -7.22 1.98
C ASP A 5 -1.20 -6.97 0.86
N ARG A 6 0.04 -7.43 1.03
CA ARG A 6 1.12 -7.24 0.05
C ARG A 6 1.71 -8.60 -0.39
N PRO A 7 1.44 -9.04 -1.63
CA PRO A 7 2.17 -10.13 -2.27
C PRO A 7 3.69 -10.06 -2.04
N GLY A 8 4.26 -11.18 -1.59
CA GLY A 8 5.68 -11.30 -1.25
C GLY A 8 6.03 -10.99 0.22
N ILE A 9 5.04 -10.67 1.06
CA ILE A 9 5.18 -10.67 2.53
C ILE A 9 4.34 -11.84 3.05
N GLU A 10 5.00 -12.82 3.65
CA GLU A 10 4.33 -13.90 4.39
C GLU A 10 4.33 -13.56 5.88
N GLY A 11 3.17 -13.67 6.54
CA GLY A 11 3.06 -13.43 7.97
C GLY A 11 1.63 -13.54 8.47
N GLU A 12 1.46 -14.14 9.64
CA GLU A 12 0.17 -14.23 10.33
C GLU A 12 -0.13 -12.90 11.03
N ILE A 13 -1.01 -12.11 10.42
CA ILE A 13 -1.39 -10.80 10.94
C ILE A 13 -2.18 -10.91 12.24
N GLU A 14 -2.99 -11.97 12.39
CA GLU A 14 -3.74 -12.24 13.62
C GLU A 14 -2.80 -12.38 14.82
N GLY A 15 -1.78 -13.25 14.71
CA GLY A 15 -0.77 -13.41 15.77
C GLY A 15 0.01 -12.13 16.05
N PHE A 16 0.32 -11.33 15.02
CA PHE A 16 0.93 -10.02 15.23
C PHE A 16 0.00 -9.07 16.01
N ILE A 17 -1.28 -8.99 15.65
CA ILE A 17 -2.26 -8.13 16.33
C ILE A 17 -2.45 -8.56 17.79
N GLU A 18 -2.49 -9.86 18.06
CA GLU A 18 -2.54 -10.41 19.42
C GLU A 18 -1.28 -10.04 20.22
N SER A 19 -0.10 -10.11 19.60
CA SER A 19 1.18 -9.79 20.23
C SER A 19 1.30 -8.33 20.69
N LEU A 20 0.47 -7.43 20.15
CA LEU A 20 0.42 -6.03 20.58
C LEU A 20 -0.09 -5.86 22.02
N GLY A 21 -0.73 -6.88 22.61
CA GLY A 21 -1.20 -6.85 24.00
C GLY A 21 -2.32 -5.84 24.24
N MET A 22 -3.00 -5.39 23.18
CA MET A 22 -4.00 -4.31 23.25
C MET A 22 -5.45 -4.82 23.36
N GLY A 23 -5.66 -6.12 23.56
CA GLY A 23 -7.00 -6.71 23.72
C GLY A 23 -7.87 -6.65 22.47
N PHE A 24 -7.26 -6.70 21.29
CA PHE A 24 -7.99 -6.81 20.03
C PHE A 24 -8.69 -8.17 19.94
N LYS A 25 -9.93 -8.17 19.46
CA LYS A 25 -10.71 -9.36 19.14
C LYS A 25 -11.23 -9.23 17.72
N MET A 26 -11.41 -10.36 17.03
CA MET A 26 -12.09 -10.37 15.74
C MET A 26 -13.53 -9.89 15.93
N GLY A 27 -13.90 -8.85 15.19
CA GLY A 27 -15.25 -8.32 15.12
C GLY A 27 -16.16 -9.21 14.27
N GLY A 28 -17.42 -8.81 14.12
CA GLY A 28 -18.42 -9.60 13.37
C GLY A 28 -18.18 -9.71 11.85
N ALA A 29 -17.11 -9.11 11.32
CA ALA A 29 -16.75 -9.15 9.90
C ALA A 29 -15.31 -9.63 9.74
N GLU A 30 -15.07 -10.45 8.72
CA GLU A 30 -13.76 -10.99 8.38
C GLU A 30 -12.72 -9.86 8.18
N GLY A 31 -11.57 -9.99 8.82
CA GLY A 31 -10.49 -9.00 8.76
C GLY A 31 -10.75 -7.73 9.57
N LEU A 32 -11.83 -7.62 10.34
CA LEU A 32 -12.05 -6.50 11.27
C LEU A 32 -11.68 -6.91 12.69
N PHE A 33 -10.79 -6.16 13.33
CA PHE A 33 -10.40 -6.33 14.73
C PHE A 33 -10.78 -5.09 15.53
N ILE A 34 -11.31 -5.31 16.72
CA ILE A 34 -11.80 -4.25 17.61
C ILE A 34 -11.24 -4.50 19.00
N ASN A 35 -10.71 -3.47 19.66
CA ASN A 35 -10.30 -3.56 21.06
C ASN A 35 -11.35 -2.96 22.02
N THR A 36 -11.12 -3.13 23.31
CA THR A 36 -12.00 -2.60 24.38
C THR A 36 -12.08 -1.08 24.43
N ALA A 37 -11.12 -0.37 23.83
CA ALA A 37 -11.11 1.08 23.70
C ALA A 37 -11.87 1.59 22.46
N GLY A 38 -12.47 0.70 21.65
CA GLY A 38 -13.18 1.06 20.42
C GLY A 38 -12.28 1.38 19.22
N CYS A 39 -11.00 1.01 19.28
CA CYS A 39 -10.08 1.12 18.14
C CYS A 39 -10.33 -0.01 17.15
N HIS A 40 -10.34 0.32 15.86
CA HIS A 40 -10.56 -0.64 14.78
C HIS A 40 -9.30 -0.84 13.94
N VAL A 41 -8.97 -2.09 13.65
CA VAL A 41 -7.98 -2.49 12.64
C VAL A 41 -8.71 -3.30 11.57
N CYS A 42 -8.62 -2.88 10.31
CA CYS A 42 -9.31 -3.54 9.20
C CYS A 42 -8.30 -4.04 8.18
N PHE A 43 -8.41 -5.29 7.80
CA PHE A 43 -7.58 -5.92 6.80
C PHE A 43 -8.27 -5.93 5.43
N LYS A 44 -7.54 -5.56 4.38
CA LYS A 44 -8.03 -5.50 3.01
C LYS A 44 -7.04 -6.09 2.03
N ARG A 45 -7.54 -6.96 1.15
CA ARG A 45 -6.79 -7.44 -0.01
C ARG A 45 -6.91 -6.43 -1.14
N ALA A 46 -5.79 -6.10 -1.77
CA ALA A 46 -5.73 -5.17 -2.88
C ALA A 46 -5.15 -5.83 -4.13
N THR A 47 -5.63 -5.42 -5.31
CA THR A 47 -5.02 -5.80 -6.58
C THR A 47 -3.73 -5.00 -6.76
N LEU A 48 -2.58 -5.69 -6.75
CA LEU A 48 -1.30 -5.05 -7.00
C LEU A 48 -1.03 -4.88 -8.50
N MET A 49 -0.49 -3.71 -8.86
CA MET A 49 0.10 -3.47 -10.18
C MET A 49 1.63 -3.52 -10.06
N ASP A 50 2.33 -4.05 -11.07
CA ASP A 50 3.81 -4.05 -11.13
C ASP A 50 4.36 -2.66 -11.50
N ILE A 51 4.12 -1.71 -10.61
CA ILE A 51 4.55 -0.31 -10.71
C ILE A 51 5.27 0.05 -9.43
N SER A 52 6.46 0.63 -9.55
CA SER A 52 7.21 1.17 -8.40
C SER A 52 7.80 2.53 -8.72
N SER A 53 7.92 3.39 -7.70
CA SER A 53 8.54 4.70 -7.86
C SER A 53 10.00 4.60 -8.32
N THR A 54 10.71 3.55 -7.90
CA THR A 54 12.08 3.28 -8.37
C THR A 54 12.11 3.04 -9.88
N LYS A 55 11.24 2.16 -10.40
CA LYS A 55 11.13 1.86 -11.84
C LYS A 55 10.76 3.12 -12.63
N ILE A 56 9.80 3.92 -12.14
CA ILE A 56 9.40 5.19 -12.76
C ILE A 56 10.58 6.17 -12.86
N ARG A 57 11.30 6.42 -11.76
CA ARG A 57 12.46 7.34 -11.77
C ARG A 57 13.57 6.86 -12.70
N GLN A 58 13.85 5.56 -12.74
CA GLN A 58 14.83 4.98 -13.65
C GLN A 58 14.43 5.15 -15.12
N TYR A 59 13.15 4.97 -15.44
CA TYR A 59 12.64 5.15 -16.79
C TYR A 59 12.80 6.60 -17.25
N ILE A 60 12.47 7.56 -16.40
CA ILE A 60 12.65 8.99 -16.73
C ILE A 60 14.14 9.31 -16.97
N LYS A 61 15.04 8.86 -16.08
CA LYS A 61 16.51 9.04 -16.23
C LYS A 61 17.06 8.44 -17.53
N THR A 62 16.48 7.34 -17.99
CA THR A 62 16.90 6.62 -19.20
C THR A 62 16.13 7.04 -20.46
N GLY A 63 15.31 8.09 -20.38
CA GLY A 63 14.52 8.58 -21.51
C GLY A 63 13.38 7.65 -21.95
N ARG A 64 12.99 6.69 -21.10
CA ARG A 64 11.89 5.76 -21.37
C ARG A 64 10.54 6.37 -20.99
N SER A 65 9.51 6.01 -21.76
CA SER A 65 8.14 6.44 -21.48
C SER A 65 7.59 5.80 -20.21
N ILE A 66 6.88 6.59 -19.41
CA ILE A 66 6.15 6.17 -18.21
C ILE A 66 4.63 6.19 -18.42
N ASN A 67 4.17 6.15 -19.67
CA ASN A 67 2.74 6.10 -20.00
C ASN A 67 2.07 4.92 -19.26
N PHE A 68 0.88 5.15 -18.73
CA PHE A 68 0.08 4.18 -17.97
C PHE A 68 0.69 3.72 -16.63
N MET A 69 1.92 4.13 -16.28
CA MET A 69 2.51 3.85 -14.96
C MET A 69 2.07 4.84 -13.88
N VAL A 70 1.63 6.04 -14.31
CA VAL A 70 1.10 7.08 -13.44
C VAL A 70 -0.10 7.74 -14.10
N PRO A 71 -1.00 8.38 -13.32
CA PRO A 71 -2.05 9.21 -13.89
C PRO A 71 -1.48 10.29 -14.83
N GLU A 72 -2.20 10.62 -15.89
CA GLU A 72 -1.72 11.53 -16.94
C GLU A 72 -1.27 12.89 -16.38
N ARG A 73 -2.07 13.47 -15.47
CA ARG A 73 -1.74 14.74 -14.81
C ARG A 73 -0.42 14.70 -14.03
N VAL A 74 -0.06 13.54 -13.48
CA VAL A 74 1.22 13.35 -12.76
C VAL A 74 2.39 13.29 -13.75
N LYS A 75 2.21 12.58 -14.88
CA LYS A 75 3.20 12.54 -15.96
C LYS A 75 3.49 13.94 -16.50
N GLU A 76 2.44 14.71 -16.82
CA GLU A 76 2.55 16.10 -17.29
C GLU A 76 3.31 16.97 -16.28
N TYR A 77 3.00 16.84 -14.99
CA TYR A 77 3.67 17.59 -13.93
C TYR A 77 5.17 17.27 -13.88
N ILE A 78 5.53 15.97 -13.91
CA ILE A 78 6.92 15.50 -13.91
C ILE A 78 7.68 16.09 -15.10
N MET A 79 7.09 16.04 -16.30
CA MET A 79 7.74 16.53 -17.53
C MET A 79 7.89 18.06 -17.51
N ARG A 80 6.84 18.79 -17.12
CA ARG A 80 6.85 20.25 -17.02
C ARG A 80 7.86 20.76 -16.00
N LYS A 81 8.04 20.05 -14.89
CA LYS A 81 8.99 20.42 -13.83
C LYS A 81 10.38 19.82 -14.01
N GLY A 82 10.59 18.96 -15.01
CA GLY A 82 11.87 18.29 -15.26
C GLY A 82 12.31 17.38 -14.12
N LEU A 83 11.38 16.78 -13.38
CA LEU A 83 11.71 15.93 -12.23
C LEU A 83 12.37 14.62 -12.66
N TYR A 84 13.33 14.16 -11.86
CA TYR A 84 14.01 12.86 -12.04
C TYR A 84 14.81 12.72 -13.34
N LYS A 85 15.12 13.85 -14.00
CA LYS A 85 16.13 13.91 -15.06
C LYS A 85 17.53 13.82 -14.46
#